data_AF-A0A831LZ53-F1
#
_entry.id   AF-A0A831LZ53-F1
#
_cell.length_a   1.000
_cell.length_b   1.000
_cell.length_c   1.000
_cell.angle_alpha   90.00
_cell.angle_beta   90.00
_cell.angle_gamma   90.00
#
_symmetry.space_group_name_H-M   'P 1'
#
loop_
_entity.id
_entity.type
_entity.pdbx_description
1 polymer ?
#
loop_
_entity_poly.entity_id
_entity_poly.type
_entity_poly.pdbx_seq_one_letter_code
_entity_poly.pdbx_strand_id
1 'polypeptide(L)'
;MKASIVLALVTAVGLRGDGLVEPLTPPQVQQATRILKQFEASPKGPYLQIRWWCKDGSVLPPAGTPCRERGGGVQHAELTPQAKQLSAWGIDVGTILTALPFEQAFDAARDHWRLKEIILEVYIADAKRGWIYTKAVSYRGARQIEDEEKAGRALLTRLLANPDWTRKNYFLAQQLVATLPHGLADSRVKRVRNLATALADLDPRFQPVRAKIHSVPSVTDISRVEEYAKLQHVPAASAPLVQELLTKLREQYQGRDSTQAVPKLPTEFRDVAQKMAAATGNTEWLQLASDATLAIRRAVESNADGARNLTLLD
;
A
#
# COMPACT_ATOMS: atom_id res chain seq x y z
N MET A 1 -12.87 -49.12 57.51
CA MET A 1 -12.62 -48.78 56.10
C MET A 1 -12.79 -47.29 55.91
N LYS A 2 -11.70 -46.53 55.77
CA LYS A 2 -11.74 -45.09 55.49
C LYS A 2 -11.64 -44.90 53.98
N ALA A 3 -12.71 -44.39 53.36
CA ALA A 3 -12.71 -44.02 51.95
C ALA A 3 -12.04 -42.65 51.81
N SER A 4 -10.84 -42.63 51.24
CA SER A 4 -10.16 -41.39 50.86
C SER A 4 -10.69 -40.92 49.51
N ILE A 5 -11.45 -39.82 49.53
CA ILE A 5 -11.84 -39.08 48.33
C ILE A 5 -10.61 -38.32 47.85
N VAL A 6 -10.05 -38.74 46.72
CA VAL A 6 -8.98 -37.98 46.04
C VAL A 6 -9.67 -36.85 45.26
N LEU A 7 -9.55 -35.64 45.78
CA LEU A 7 -9.98 -34.42 45.09
C LEU A 7 -8.95 -34.12 43.99
N ALA A 8 -9.28 -34.45 42.75
CA ALA A 8 -8.51 -34.04 41.59
C ALA A 8 -8.62 -32.51 41.45
N LEU A 9 -7.55 -31.80 41.84
CA LEU A 9 -7.38 -30.38 41.54
C LEU A 9 -7.23 -30.25 40.01
N VAL A 10 -8.32 -29.89 39.33
CA VAL A 10 -8.24 -29.41 37.95
C VAL A 10 -7.58 -28.04 38.04
N THR A 11 -6.26 -27.99 37.80
CA THR A 11 -5.57 -26.74 37.53
C THR A 11 -6.24 -26.11 36.32
N ALA A 12 -6.93 -25.00 36.54
CA ALA A 12 -7.36 -24.11 35.48
C ALA A 12 -6.11 -23.59 34.77
N VAL A 13 -5.65 -24.34 33.76
CA VAL A 13 -4.80 -23.78 32.71
C VAL A 13 -5.67 -22.72 32.07
N GLY A 14 -5.43 -21.47 32.42
CA GLY A 14 -6.06 -20.35 31.75
C GLY A 14 -5.77 -20.52 30.27
N LEU A 15 -6.82 -20.76 29.48
CA LEU A 15 -6.79 -20.64 28.04
C LEU A 15 -6.47 -19.18 27.73
N ARG A 16 -5.19 -18.81 27.81
CA ARG A 16 -4.68 -17.69 27.06
C ARG A 16 -4.84 -18.14 25.62
N GLY A 17 -5.73 -17.48 24.88
CA GLY A 17 -5.69 -17.60 23.44
C GLY A 17 -4.31 -17.12 23.02
N ASP A 18 -3.39 -18.06 22.80
CA ASP A 18 -2.09 -17.75 22.25
C ASP A 18 -2.35 -17.23 20.85
N GLY A 19 -2.36 -15.91 20.72
CA GLY A 19 -2.32 -15.28 19.41
C GLY A 19 -1.12 -15.85 18.66
N LEU A 20 -1.26 -16.04 17.34
CA LEU A 20 -0.16 -16.51 16.48
C LEU A 20 1.05 -15.54 16.45
N VAL A 21 0.92 -14.40 17.13
CA VAL A 21 1.97 -13.42 17.40
C VAL A 21 2.10 -13.26 18.91
N GLU A 22 3.32 -13.47 19.41
CA GLU A 22 3.63 -13.31 20.82
C GLU A 22 3.45 -11.84 21.26
N PRO A 23 2.74 -11.57 22.36
CA PRO A 23 2.57 -10.20 22.83
C PRO A 23 3.90 -9.64 23.34
N LEU A 24 4.16 -8.36 23.03
CA LEU A 24 5.35 -7.68 23.54
C LEU A 24 5.31 -7.57 25.08
N THR A 25 6.46 -7.80 25.70
CA THR A 25 6.66 -7.51 27.13
C THR A 25 6.55 -6.01 27.43
N PRO A 26 6.23 -5.61 28.68
CA PRO A 26 6.15 -4.18 29.02
C PRO A 26 7.42 -3.36 28.68
N PRO A 27 8.65 -3.87 28.87
CA PRO A 27 9.86 -3.17 28.42
C PRO A 27 9.94 -3.01 26.90
N GLN A 28 9.54 -4.05 26.15
CA GLN A 28 9.49 -3.97 24.69
C GLN A 28 8.44 -2.96 24.21
N VAL A 29 7.26 -2.90 24.83
CA VAL A 29 6.25 -1.88 24.51
C VAL A 29 6.78 -0.47 24.73
N GLN A 30 7.47 -0.23 25.85
CA GLN A 30 8.07 1.08 26.14
C GLN A 30 9.17 1.44 25.14
N GLN A 31 10.03 0.48 24.78
CA GLN A 31 11.08 0.69 23.79
C GLN A 31 10.50 0.91 22.39
N ALA A 32 9.51 0.11 21.98
CA ALA A 32 8.86 0.23 20.68
C ALA A 32 8.18 1.59 20.53
N THR A 33 7.46 2.05 21.56
CA THR A 33 6.86 3.38 21.59
C THR A 33 7.90 4.48 21.44
N ARG A 34 9.07 4.35 22.09
CA ARG A 34 10.17 5.31 21.96
C ARG A 34 10.74 5.32 20.54
N ILE A 35 10.96 4.15 19.93
CA ILE A 35 11.46 4.04 18.55
C ILE A 35 10.47 4.68 17.56
N LEU A 36 9.18 4.38 17.66
CA LEU A 36 8.15 4.93 16.77
C LEU A 36 8.10 6.47 16.85
N LYS A 37 8.16 7.03 18.07
CA LYS A 37 8.26 8.50 18.26
C LYS A 37 9.52 9.10 17.65
N GLN A 38 10.65 8.38 17.70
CA GLN A 38 11.88 8.82 17.03
C GLN A 38 11.72 8.83 15.51
N PHE A 39 11.01 7.86 14.92
CA PHE A 39 10.72 7.87 13.48
C PHE A 39 9.81 9.02 13.08
N GLU A 40 8.77 9.32 13.87
CA GLU A 40 7.90 10.48 13.61
C GLU A 40 8.69 11.81 13.54
N ALA A 41 9.73 11.95 14.38
CA ALA A 41 10.59 13.13 14.41
C ALA A 41 11.75 13.10 13.38
N SER A 42 12.06 11.93 12.81
CA SER A 42 13.22 11.72 11.93
C SER A 42 12.96 12.26 10.53
N PRO A 43 13.88 13.05 9.94
CA PRO A 43 13.76 13.51 8.56
C PRO A 43 13.84 12.37 7.53
N LYS A 44 14.21 11.15 7.96
CA LYS A 44 14.22 9.93 7.14
C LYS A 44 13.21 8.88 7.63
N GLY A 45 12.42 9.17 8.66
CA GLY A 45 11.51 8.19 9.26
C GLY A 45 12.26 6.93 9.70
N PRO A 46 11.79 5.72 9.33
CA PRO A 46 12.43 4.44 9.66
C PRO A 46 13.66 4.10 8.80
N TYR A 47 14.06 4.97 7.86
CA TYR A 47 15.08 4.69 6.86
C TYR A 47 16.47 5.22 7.22
N LEU A 48 17.50 4.47 6.83
CA LEU A 48 18.90 4.78 7.09
C LEU A 48 19.53 5.56 5.92
N GLN A 49 19.55 4.93 4.74
CA GLN A 49 20.24 5.40 3.54
C GLN A 49 19.61 4.77 2.28
N ILE A 50 19.79 5.41 1.12
CA ILE A 50 19.33 4.86 -0.16
C ILE A 50 20.45 3.99 -0.72
N ARG A 51 20.10 2.83 -1.27
CA ARG A 51 21.03 1.88 -1.88
C ARG A 51 20.46 1.37 -3.20
N TRP A 52 21.36 0.90 -4.06
CA TRP A 52 21.03 0.05 -5.20
C TRP A 52 21.22 -1.41 -4.82
N TRP A 53 20.19 -2.21 -5.07
CA TRP A 53 20.18 -3.65 -4.84
C TRP A 53 20.21 -4.35 -6.20
N CYS A 54 21.39 -4.83 -6.58
CA CYS A 54 21.62 -5.43 -7.90
C CYS A 54 21.20 -6.90 -7.91
N LYS A 55 20.87 -7.42 -9.10
CA LYS A 55 20.43 -8.83 -9.24
C LYS A 55 21.53 -9.85 -8.92
N ASP A 56 22.80 -9.47 -9.01
CA ASP A 56 23.94 -10.29 -8.59
C ASP A 56 24.11 -10.35 -7.05
N GLY A 57 23.25 -9.68 -6.28
CA GLY A 57 23.29 -9.62 -4.82
C GLY A 57 24.16 -8.49 -4.26
N SER A 58 24.86 -7.74 -5.11
CA SER A 58 25.66 -6.59 -4.65
C SER A 58 24.78 -5.40 -4.22
N VAL A 59 25.27 -4.66 -3.22
CA VAL A 59 24.61 -3.46 -2.69
C VAL A 59 25.52 -2.26 -2.89
N LEU A 60 25.06 -1.28 -3.66
CA LEU A 60 25.87 -0.16 -4.13
C LEU A 60 25.30 1.20 -3.69
N PRO A 61 26.12 2.25 -3.59
CA PRO A 61 25.64 3.60 -3.29
C PRO A 61 24.74 4.15 -4.43
N PRO A 62 23.90 5.16 -4.16
CA PRO A 62 22.98 5.75 -5.12
C PRO A 62 23.69 6.71 -6.10
N ALA A 63 24.63 6.19 -6.90
CA ALA A 63 25.42 6.95 -7.86
C ALA A 63 25.23 6.42 -9.28
N GLY A 64 24.52 7.17 -10.12
CA GLY A 64 24.26 6.79 -11.52
C GLY A 64 23.42 5.51 -11.64
N THR A 65 23.86 4.59 -12.52
CA THR A 65 23.21 3.28 -12.77
C THR A 65 24.15 2.12 -12.42
N PRO A 66 24.53 1.97 -11.14
CA PRO A 66 25.65 1.11 -10.75
C PRO A 66 25.36 -0.40 -10.93
N CYS A 67 24.10 -0.77 -11.11
CA CYS A 67 23.70 -2.15 -11.41
C CYS A 67 23.62 -2.49 -12.91
N ARG A 68 23.93 -1.56 -13.83
CA ARG A 68 23.76 -1.78 -15.28
C ARG A 68 24.54 -3.00 -15.77
N GLU A 69 25.81 -3.11 -15.39
CA GLU A 69 26.68 -4.23 -15.74
C GLU A 69 26.43 -5.48 -14.87
N ARG A 70 25.50 -5.40 -13.92
CA ARG A 70 25.19 -6.42 -12.91
C ARG A 70 23.78 -7.01 -13.08
N GLY A 71 23.25 -6.96 -14.30
CA GLY A 71 21.92 -7.48 -14.65
C GLY A 71 20.74 -6.56 -14.26
N GLY A 72 21.03 -5.31 -13.88
CA GLY A 72 20.06 -4.36 -13.36
C GLY A 72 19.83 -4.52 -11.85
N GLY A 73 18.95 -3.69 -11.30
CA GLY A 73 18.65 -3.67 -9.88
C GLY A 73 17.50 -2.73 -9.57
N VAL A 74 17.18 -2.61 -8.29
CA VAL A 74 16.18 -1.67 -7.79
C VAL A 74 16.84 -0.72 -6.79
N GLN A 75 16.41 0.53 -6.78
CA GLN A 75 16.85 1.51 -5.80
C GLN A 75 15.77 1.68 -4.74
N HIS A 76 16.14 1.50 -3.47
CA HIS A 76 15.25 1.80 -2.35
C HIS A 76 16.06 2.09 -1.08
N ALA A 77 15.38 2.57 -0.05
CA ALA A 77 15.97 2.79 1.26
C ALA A 77 16.31 1.47 1.96
N GLU A 78 17.37 1.50 2.75
CA GLU A 78 17.66 0.51 3.77
C GLU A 78 16.97 0.91 5.08
N LEU A 79 16.39 -0.07 5.78
CA LEU A 79 15.81 0.13 7.12
C LEU A 79 16.89 0.35 8.18
N THR A 80 16.60 1.21 9.15
CA THR A 80 17.45 1.42 10.33
C THR A 80 17.56 0.15 11.20
N PRO A 81 18.64 -0.02 11.99
CA PRO A 81 18.73 -1.11 12.96
C PRO A 81 17.54 -1.15 13.93
N GLN A 82 16.99 0.00 14.31
CA GLN A 82 15.82 0.12 15.17
C GLN A 82 14.56 -0.42 14.49
N ALA A 83 14.38 -0.17 13.19
CA ALA A 83 13.25 -0.75 12.44
C ALA A 83 13.38 -2.27 12.33
N LYS A 84 14.60 -2.78 12.10
CA LYS A 84 14.88 -4.23 12.11
C LYS A 84 14.65 -4.84 13.51
N GLN A 85 14.94 -4.09 14.58
CA GLN A 85 14.64 -4.51 15.95
C GLN A 85 13.14 -4.60 16.23
N LEU A 86 12.33 -3.65 15.74
CA LEU A 86 10.87 -3.74 15.85
C LEU A 86 10.33 -4.96 15.08
N SER A 87 10.85 -5.23 13.88
CA SER A 87 10.49 -6.40 13.07
C SER A 87 10.74 -7.72 13.82
N ALA A 88 11.86 -7.82 14.55
CA ALA A 88 12.16 -8.96 15.41
C ALA A 88 11.17 -9.16 16.57
N TRP A 89 10.34 -8.16 16.88
CA TRP A 89 9.25 -8.22 17.85
C TRP A 89 7.86 -8.28 17.18
N GLY A 90 7.80 -8.53 15.87
CA GLY A 90 6.54 -8.61 15.13
C GLY A 90 5.89 -7.25 14.85
N ILE A 91 6.66 -6.16 14.90
CA ILE A 91 6.23 -4.81 14.50
C ILE A 91 7.08 -4.36 13.31
N ASP A 92 6.61 -4.61 12.10
CA ASP A 92 7.29 -4.15 10.90
C ASP A 92 6.79 -2.75 10.50
N VAL A 93 7.73 -1.84 10.24
CA VAL A 93 7.47 -0.47 9.81
C VAL A 93 8.47 -0.05 8.73
N GLY A 94 8.09 0.92 7.89
CA GLY A 94 8.94 1.32 6.78
C GLY A 94 8.80 0.37 5.60
N THR A 95 7.64 -0.24 5.38
CA THR A 95 7.46 -1.28 4.34
C THR A 95 7.97 -0.83 2.97
N ILE A 96 8.86 -1.59 2.35
CA ILE A 96 9.27 -1.38 0.96
C ILE A 96 8.89 -2.66 0.22
N LEU A 97 7.84 -2.61 -0.61
CA LEU A 97 7.30 -3.80 -1.29
C LEU A 97 8.33 -4.44 -2.19
N THR A 98 9.18 -3.63 -2.84
CA THR A 98 10.28 -4.12 -3.68
C THR A 98 11.33 -4.90 -2.92
N ALA A 99 11.46 -4.65 -1.62
CA ALA A 99 12.39 -5.32 -0.72
C ALA A 99 11.74 -6.47 0.06
N LEU A 100 10.43 -6.71 -0.12
CA LEU A 100 9.66 -7.68 0.67
C LEU A 100 9.46 -8.98 -0.13
N PRO A 101 10.14 -10.08 0.24
CA PRO A 101 9.93 -11.37 -0.40
C PRO A 101 8.51 -11.88 -0.21
N PHE A 102 7.98 -12.61 -1.19
CA PHE A 102 6.61 -13.14 -1.13
C PHE A 102 6.37 -13.97 0.14
N GLU A 103 7.29 -14.86 0.54
CA GLU A 103 7.08 -15.70 1.71
C GLU A 103 7.01 -14.90 3.01
N GLN A 104 7.76 -13.77 3.10
CA GLN A 104 7.68 -12.86 4.24
C GLN A 104 6.39 -12.04 4.22
N ALA A 105 5.91 -11.62 3.05
CA ALA A 105 4.61 -10.98 2.92
C ALA A 105 3.47 -11.96 3.25
N PHE A 106 3.55 -13.18 2.70
CA PHE A 106 2.52 -14.20 2.81
C PHE A 106 2.40 -14.73 4.22
N ASP A 107 3.52 -14.96 4.93
CA ASP A 107 3.54 -15.15 6.37
C ASP A 107 2.51 -16.19 6.89
N ALA A 108 2.46 -17.34 6.23
CA ALA A 108 1.46 -18.37 6.51
C ALA A 108 1.51 -18.86 7.98
N ALA A 109 2.71 -18.86 8.58
CA ALA A 109 2.93 -19.29 9.95
C ALA A 109 2.23 -18.39 10.98
N ARG A 110 2.00 -17.11 10.67
CA ARG A 110 1.33 -16.14 11.55
C ARG A 110 -0.02 -15.71 10.99
N ASP A 111 -0.69 -16.57 10.23
CA ASP A 111 -1.97 -16.29 9.59
C ASP A 111 -1.95 -14.97 8.80
N HIS A 112 -0.97 -14.84 7.91
CA HIS A 112 -0.82 -13.67 7.04
C HIS A 112 -0.70 -12.35 7.80
N TRP A 113 -0.10 -12.37 9.01
CA TRP A 113 0.09 -11.20 9.87
C TRP A 113 0.70 -10.04 9.11
N ARG A 114 1.75 -10.30 8.33
CA ARG A 114 2.43 -9.25 7.56
C ARG A 114 1.52 -8.54 6.55
N LEU A 115 0.60 -9.24 5.90
CA LEU A 115 -0.39 -8.61 4.99
C LEU A 115 -1.33 -7.67 5.75
N LYS A 116 -1.81 -8.10 6.91
CA LYS A 116 -2.70 -7.31 7.79
C LYS A 116 -1.98 -6.08 8.33
N GLU A 117 -0.72 -6.25 8.71
CA GLU A 117 0.11 -5.17 9.24
C GLU A 117 0.42 -4.09 8.19
N ILE A 118 0.67 -4.45 6.92
CA ILE A 118 0.85 -3.45 5.86
C ILE A 118 -0.41 -2.59 5.69
N ILE A 119 -1.61 -3.18 5.78
CA ILE A 119 -2.87 -2.43 5.77
C ILE A 119 -2.91 -1.45 6.95
N LEU A 120 -2.56 -1.90 8.16
CA LEU A 120 -2.55 -1.06 9.34
C LEU A 120 -1.51 0.06 9.24
N GLU A 121 -0.32 -0.22 8.73
CA GLU A 121 0.74 0.77 8.54
C GLU A 121 0.30 1.90 7.61
N VAL A 122 -0.29 1.56 6.46
CA VAL A 122 -0.83 2.54 5.50
C VAL A 122 -1.99 3.31 6.13
N TYR A 123 -2.94 2.61 6.76
CA TYR A 123 -4.08 3.24 7.42
C TYR A 123 -3.65 4.24 8.50
N ILE A 124 -2.71 3.86 9.38
CA ILE A 124 -2.23 4.74 10.45
C ILE A 124 -1.46 5.93 9.85
N ALA A 125 -0.63 5.71 8.83
CA ALA A 125 0.05 6.80 8.13
C ALA A 125 -0.94 7.81 7.56
N ASP A 126 -2.03 7.36 6.94
CA ASP A 126 -3.07 8.24 6.40
C ASP A 126 -3.88 8.93 7.50
N ALA A 127 -4.38 8.16 8.49
CA ALA A 127 -5.19 8.67 9.59
C ALA A 127 -4.43 9.66 10.49
N LYS A 128 -3.10 9.52 10.60
CA LYS A 128 -2.24 10.36 11.45
C LYS A 128 -1.33 11.28 10.64
N ARG A 129 -1.80 11.81 9.50
CA ARG A 129 -1.12 12.86 8.70
C ARG A 129 0.37 12.57 8.43
N GLY A 130 0.69 11.31 8.18
CA GLY A 130 2.04 10.81 7.89
C GLY A 130 2.63 9.89 8.96
N TRP A 131 2.17 9.92 10.22
CA TRP A 131 2.72 9.09 11.32
C TRP A 131 4.27 9.04 11.32
N ILE A 132 4.89 7.85 11.27
CA ILE A 132 6.34 7.64 11.17
C ILE A 132 7.00 8.25 9.92
N TYR A 133 6.21 8.68 8.94
CA TYR A 133 6.65 9.34 7.71
C TYR A 133 6.47 10.86 7.73
N THR A 134 5.90 11.43 8.79
CA THR A 134 5.53 12.86 8.87
C THR A 134 6.68 13.79 8.48
N LYS A 135 7.91 13.51 8.96
CA LYS A 135 9.11 14.28 8.63
C LYS A 135 9.92 13.71 7.47
N ALA A 136 9.59 12.50 7.01
CA ALA A 136 10.27 11.79 5.93
C ALA A 136 9.75 12.13 4.52
N VAL A 137 8.73 12.98 4.39
CA VAL A 137 8.13 13.36 3.10
C VAL A 137 9.12 13.97 2.10
N SER A 138 10.24 14.53 2.59
CA SER A 138 11.32 15.08 1.76
C SER A 138 12.45 14.08 1.47
N TYR A 139 12.42 12.88 2.06
CA TYR A 139 13.42 11.83 1.86
C TYR A 139 13.20 11.08 0.54
N ARG A 140 13.49 11.79 -0.54
CA ARG A 140 13.39 11.30 -1.93
C ARG A 140 14.21 10.05 -2.13
N GLY A 141 13.65 9.08 -2.85
CA GLY A 141 14.36 7.87 -3.23
C GLY A 141 14.28 6.74 -2.21
N ALA A 142 13.56 6.93 -1.10
CA ALA A 142 13.28 5.84 -0.17
C ALA A 142 12.52 4.69 -0.83
N ARG A 143 11.63 5.01 -1.78
CA ARG A 143 10.91 4.08 -2.64
C ARG A 143 10.85 4.67 -4.05
N GLN A 144 10.96 3.81 -5.07
CA GLN A 144 10.59 4.16 -6.44
C GLN A 144 9.21 3.60 -6.70
N ILE A 145 8.23 4.47 -6.90
CA ILE A 145 6.83 4.05 -6.97
C ILE A 145 6.55 3.12 -8.15
N GLU A 146 7.27 3.23 -9.26
CA GLU A 146 7.16 2.30 -10.39
C GLU A 146 7.57 0.87 -9.98
N ASP A 147 8.63 0.75 -9.20
CA ASP A 147 9.09 -0.54 -8.69
C ASP A 147 8.13 -1.06 -7.60
N GLU A 148 7.61 -0.19 -6.73
CA GLU A 148 6.61 -0.55 -5.71
C GLU A 148 5.29 -1.00 -6.36
N GLU A 149 4.82 -0.34 -7.41
CA GLU A 149 3.64 -0.74 -8.19
C GLU A 149 3.85 -2.11 -8.85
N LYS A 150 5.05 -2.34 -9.40
CA LYS A 150 5.40 -3.65 -9.96
C LYS A 150 5.43 -4.74 -8.89
N ALA A 151 6.01 -4.44 -7.72
CA ALA A 151 6.07 -5.37 -6.60
C ALA A 151 4.69 -5.68 -6.02
N GLY A 152 3.86 -4.65 -5.80
CA GLY A 152 2.48 -4.80 -5.32
C GLY A 152 1.61 -5.57 -6.30
N ARG A 153 1.73 -5.30 -7.62
CA ARG A 153 1.05 -6.10 -8.65
C ARG A 153 1.48 -7.55 -8.63
N ALA A 154 2.78 -7.82 -8.53
CA ALA A 154 3.29 -9.19 -8.46
C ALA A 154 2.79 -9.93 -7.21
N LEU A 155 2.79 -9.26 -6.06
CA LEU A 155 2.25 -9.81 -4.80
C LEU A 155 0.76 -10.13 -4.93
N LEU A 156 -0.06 -9.15 -5.34
CA LEU A 156 -1.51 -9.31 -5.47
C LEU A 156 -1.87 -10.39 -6.50
N THR A 157 -1.22 -10.38 -7.66
CA THR A 157 -1.44 -11.40 -8.70
C THR A 157 -1.12 -12.80 -8.15
N ARG A 158 -0.02 -12.96 -7.41
CA ARG A 158 0.34 -14.26 -6.83
C ARG A 158 -0.63 -14.71 -5.72
N LEU A 159 -1.09 -13.78 -4.86
CA LEU A 159 -2.10 -14.07 -3.82
C LEU A 159 -3.44 -14.50 -4.43
N LEU A 160 -3.92 -13.72 -5.41
CA LEU A 160 -5.22 -13.91 -6.04
C LEU A 160 -5.26 -15.10 -7.00
N ALA A 161 -4.11 -15.67 -7.35
CA ALA A 161 -4.01 -16.91 -8.12
C ALA A 161 -4.28 -18.18 -7.29
N ASN A 162 -4.51 -18.05 -5.97
CA ASN A 162 -4.80 -19.18 -5.07
C ASN A 162 -6.28 -19.17 -4.63
N PRO A 163 -7.15 -20.01 -5.23
CA PRO A 163 -8.56 -20.11 -4.87
C PRO A 163 -8.83 -20.48 -3.41
N ASP A 164 -8.00 -21.34 -2.82
CA ASP A 164 -8.16 -21.73 -1.41
C ASP A 164 -7.88 -20.55 -0.47
N TRP A 165 -6.87 -19.75 -0.79
CA TRP A 165 -6.55 -18.56 -0.02
C TRP A 165 -7.63 -17.50 -0.18
N THR A 166 -8.04 -17.19 -1.41
CA THR A 166 -9.07 -16.16 -1.68
C THR A 166 -10.42 -16.50 -1.02
N ARG A 167 -10.86 -17.76 -1.03
CA ARG A 167 -12.06 -18.20 -0.31
C ARG A 167 -12.02 -17.92 1.18
N LYS A 168 -10.87 -18.14 1.82
CA LYS A 168 -10.69 -17.92 3.26
C LYS A 168 -10.45 -16.45 3.61
N ASN A 169 -9.87 -15.69 2.68
CA ASN A 169 -9.32 -14.36 2.94
C ASN A 169 -9.92 -13.28 2.02
N TYR A 170 -11.13 -13.45 1.50
CA TYR A 170 -11.71 -12.54 0.49
C TYR A 170 -11.68 -11.07 0.91
N PHE A 171 -12.08 -10.76 2.15
CA PHE A 171 -12.05 -9.38 2.64
C PHE A 171 -10.64 -8.85 2.85
N LEU A 172 -9.70 -9.70 3.29
CA LEU A 172 -8.29 -9.31 3.36
C LEU A 172 -7.74 -9.02 1.95
N ALA A 173 -8.08 -9.85 0.96
CA ALA A 173 -7.71 -9.63 -0.43
C ALA A 173 -8.24 -8.30 -0.96
N GLN A 174 -9.51 -7.97 -0.72
CA GLN A 174 -10.08 -6.66 -1.08
C GLN A 174 -9.34 -5.50 -0.41
N GLN A 175 -9.07 -5.60 0.89
CA GLN A 175 -8.34 -4.54 1.60
C GLN A 175 -6.91 -4.38 1.06
N LEU A 176 -6.22 -5.48 0.72
CA LEU A 176 -4.90 -5.42 0.11
C LEU A 176 -4.91 -4.77 -1.27
N VAL A 177 -5.88 -5.10 -2.12
CA VAL A 177 -6.05 -4.44 -3.42
C VAL A 177 -6.28 -2.94 -3.24
N ALA A 178 -7.14 -2.55 -2.30
CA ALA A 178 -7.39 -1.13 -2.00
C ALA A 178 -6.18 -0.40 -1.39
N THR A 179 -5.29 -1.13 -0.70
CA THR A 179 -4.16 -0.56 0.06
C THR A 179 -2.87 -0.46 -0.75
N LEU A 180 -2.51 -1.53 -1.47
CA LEU A 180 -1.17 -1.64 -2.05
C LEU A 180 -1.08 -0.87 -3.37
N PRO A 181 0.01 -0.11 -3.62
CA PRO A 181 0.27 0.41 -4.95
C PRO A 181 0.52 -0.78 -5.88
N HIS A 182 -0.27 -0.89 -6.94
CA HIS A 182 -0.08 -1.94 -7.96
C HIS A 182 -0.15 -1.39 -9.38
N GLY A 183 -0.20 -0.06 -9.51
CA GLY A 183 -0.48 0.68 -10.73
C GLY A 183 -1.87 0.32 -11.26
N LEU A 184 -2.50 1.20 -12.02
CA LEU A 184 -3.46 0.72 -13.03
C LEU A 184 -2.66 0.54 -14.31
N ALA A 185 -3.13 -0.29 -15.26
CA ALA A 185 -2.57 -0.29 -16.61
C ALA A 185 -2.71 1.09 -17.32
N ASP A 186 -3.31 2.09 -16.66
CA ASP A 186 -3.77 3.31 -17.28
C ASP A 186 -2.83 4.50 -17.09
N SER A 187 -2.69 5.23 -18.19
CA SER A 187 -1.93 6.45 -18.43
C SER A 187 -2.01 7.56 -17.35
N ARG A 188 -3.00 7.53 -16.45
CA ARG A 188 -3.34 8.65 -15.53
C ARG A 188 -2.31 8.88 -14.44
N VAL A 189 -1.85 7.83 -13.76
CA VAL A 189 -0.83 7.97 -12.70
C VAL A 189 0.51 8.39 -13.29
N LYS A 190 0.89 7.80 -14.44
CA LYS A 190 2.05 8.25 -15.23
C LYS A 190 1.90 9.72 -15.66
N ARG A 191 0.69 10.13 -16.06
CA ARG A 191 0.40 11.52 -16.42
C ARG A 191 0.56 12.47 -15.23
N VAL A 192 0.01 12.13 -14.06
CA VAL A 192 0.19 12.88 -12.80
C VAL A 192 1.67 13.08 -12.49
N ARG A 193 2.49 12.02 -12.59
CA ARG A 193 3.95 12.07 -12.34
C ARG A 193 4.70 12.90 -13.39
N ASN A 194 4.35 12.76 -14.67
CA ASN A 194 4.95 13.56 -15.74
C ASN A 194 4.64 15.04 -15.58
N LEU A 195 3.39 15.38 -15.23
CA LEU A 195 2.98 16.75 -14.94
C LEU A 195 3.70 17.29 -13.71
N ALA A 196 3.82 16.50 -12.63
CA ALA A 196 4.56 16.91 -11.44
C ALA A 196 6.07 17.09 -11.71
N THR A 197 6.65 16.29 -12.62
CA THR A 197 8.04 16.46 -13.06
C THR A 197 8.21 17.71 -13.90
N ALA A 198 7.39 17.92 -14.92
CA ALA A 198 7.42 19.12 -15.75
C ALA A 198 7.23 20.40 -14.93
N LEU A 199 6.33 20.39 -13.93
CA LEU A 199 6.16 21.52 -13.01
C LEU A 199 7.41 21.79 -12.16
N ALA A 200 8.09 20.74 -11.71
CA ALA A 200 9.29 20.87 -10.89
C ALA A 200 10.54 21.26 -11.69
N ASP A 201 10.54 20.98 -12.99
CA ASP A 201 11.56 21.43 -13.94
C ASP A 201 11.36 22.92 -14.29
N LEU A 202 10.11 23.37 -14.39
CA LEU A 202 9.76 24.78 -14.62
C LEU A 202 9.93 25.65 -13.37
N ASP A 203 9.64 25.10 -12.18
CA ASP A 203 9.74 25.81 -10.91
C ASP A 203 10.28 24.89 -9.80
N PRO A 204 11.53 25.09 -9.36
CA PRO A 204 12.14 24.31 -8.29
C PRO A 204 11.34 24.31 -6.98
N ARG A 205 10.48 25.32 -6.74
CA ARG A 205 9.61 25.36 -5.54
C ARG A 205 8.56 24.25 -5.54
N PHE A 206 8.25 23.66 -6.70
CA PHE A 206 7.33 22.52 -6.81
C PHE A 206 8.00 21.18 -6.44
N GLN A 207 9.32 21.15 -6.32
CA GLN A 207 10.08 19.93 -6.05
C GLN A 207 9.56 19.15 -4.81
N PRO A 208 9.22 19.76 -3.66
CA PRO A 208 8.69 19.02 -2.50
C PRO A 208 7.35 18.33 -2.79
N VAL A 209 6.46 18.98 -3.55
CA VAL A 209 5.17 18.41 -3.96
C VAL A 209 5.39 17.22 -4.88
N ARG A 210 6.28 17.38 -5.88
CA ARG A 210 6.71 16.28 -6.75
C ARG A 210 7.26 15.10 -5.96
N ALA A 211 8.19 15.34 -5.03
CA ALA A 211 8.80 14.27 -4.23
C ALA A 211 7.73 13.44 -3.50
N LYS A 212 6.74 14.11 -2.92
CA LYS A 212 5.63 13.45 -2.24
C LYS A 212 4.75 12.68 -3.23
N ILE A 213 4.34 13.27 -4.35
CA ILE A 213 3.54 12.59 -5.40
C ILE A 213 4.27 11.34 -5.94
N HIS A 214 5.60 11.38 -6.05
CA HIS A 214 6.40 10.25 -6.51
C HIS A 214 6.68 9.20 -5.42
N SER A 215 6.58 9.54 -4.14
CA SER A 215 6.93 8.61 -3.05
C SER A 215 5.69 8.01 -2.38
N VAL A 216 4.71 8.85 -2.04
CA VAL A 216 3.47 8.48 -1.35
C VAL A 216 2.31 9.36 -1.89
N PRO A 217 1.72 9.02 -3.04
CA PRO A 217 0.52 9.70 -3.53
C PRO A 217 -0.63 9.57 -2.53
N SER A 218 -1.36 10.64 -2.27
CA SER A 218 -2.57 10.62 -1.44
C SER A 218 -3.48 11.82 -1.72
N VAL A 219 -4.73 11.79 -1.27
CA VAL A 219 -5.71 12.88 -1.50
C VAL A 219 -5.20 14.26 -1.07
N THR A 220 -4.28 14.32 -0.11
CA THR A 220 -3.63 15.57 0.35
C THR A 220 -2.78 16.26 -0.73
N ASP A 221 -2.48 15.57 -1.84
CA ASP A 221 -1.80 16.16 -3.01
C ASP A 221 -2.60 17.31 -3.61
N ILE A 222 -3.93 17.19 -3.66
CA ILE A 222 -4.80 18.22 -4.24
C ILE A 222 -4.55 19.56 -3.54
N SER A 223 -4.61 19.56 -2.21
CA SER A 223 -4.40 20.78 -1.41
C SER A 223 -2.99 21.35 -1.59
N ARG A 224 -1.96 20.50 -1.69
CA ARG A 224 -0.57 20.94 -1.91
C ARG A 224 -0.37 21.61 -3.26
N VAL A 225 -1.03 21.10 -4.30
CA VAL A 225 -0.99 21.70 -5.64
C VAL A 225 -1.79 23.00 -5.68
N GLU A 226 -2.92 23.07 -4.99
CA GLU A 226 -3.70 24.31 -4.82
C GLU A 226 -2.92 25.38 -4.04
N GLU A 227 -2.17 25.00 -3.00
CA GLU A 227 -1.30 25.91 -2.25
C GLU A 227 -0.16 26.44 -3.12
N TYR A 228 0.48 25.58 -3.91
CA TYR A 228 1.49 26.01 -4.88
C TYR A 228 0.92 27.03 -5.88
N ALA A 229 -0.29 26.77 -6.39
CA ALA A 229 -0.95 27.66 -7.36
C ALA A 229 -1.23 29.07 -6.80
N LYS A 230 -1.28 29.23 -5.47
CA LYS A 230 -1.48 30.51 -4.77
C LYS A 230 -0.19 31.29 -4.55
N LEU A 231 0.98 30.71 -4.82
CA LEU A 231 2.25 31.40 -4.65
C LEU A 231 2.38 32.56 -5.64
N GLN A 232 3.03 33.63 -5.20
CA GLN A 232 3.36 34.73 -6.09
C GLN A 232 4.50 34.34 -7.05
N HIS A 233 4.46 34.91 -8.26
CA HIS A 233 5.47 34.70 -9.31
C HIS A 233 5.66 33.23 -9.70
N VAL A 234 4.57 32.44 -9.73
CA VAL A 234 4.58 31.13 -10.40
C VAL A 234 4.73 31.36 -11.91
N PRO A 235 5.63 30.64 -12.60
CA PRO A 235 5.79 30.78 -14.05
C PRO A 235 4.46 30.61 -14.78
N ALA A 236 4.17 31.48 -15.75
CA ALA A 236 2.91 31.41 -16.51
C ALA A 236 2.74 30.05 -17.23
N ALA A 237 3.84 29.45 -17.68
CA ALA A 237 3.88 28.11 -18.28
C ALA A 237 3.44 26.99 -17.32
N SER A 238 3.50 27.20 -16.01
CA SER A 238 3.04 26.24 -15.00
C SER A 238 1.51 26.20 -14.88
N ALA A 239 0.79 27.27 -15.22
CA ALA A 239 -0.66 27.36 -15.06
C ALA A 239 -1.46 26.22 -15.73
N PRO A 240 -1.25 25.89 -17.03
CA PRO A 240 -1.95 24.77 -17.66
C PRO A 240 -1.60 23.42 -17.03
N LEU A 241 -0.33 23.22 -16.63
CA LEU A 241 0.12 21.98 -15.99
C LEU A 241 -0.47 21.81 -14.59
N VAL A 242 -0.60 22.90 -13.82
CA VAL A 242 -1.27 22.90 -12.51
C VAL A 242 -2.74 22.55 -12.65
N GLN A 243 -3.44 23.15 -13.62
CA GLN A 243 -4.86 22.85 -13.86
C GLN A 243 -5.07 21.39 -14.26
N GLU A 244 -4.24 20.87 -15.18
CA GLU A 244 -4.31 19.49 -15.60
C GLU A 244 -3.99 18.54 -14.45
N LEU A 245 -2.95 18.83 -13.66
CA LEU A 245 -2.56 18.04 -12.50
C LEU A 245 -3.67 17.99 -11.45
N LEU A 246 -4.29 19.13 -11.11
CA LEU A 246 -5.43 19.17 -10.19
C LEU A 246 -6.62 18.37 -10.71
N THR A 247 -6.88 18.45 -12.01
CA THR A 247 -7.94 17.66 -12.65
C THR A 247 -7.65 16.17 -12.50
N LYS A 248 -6.43 15.72 -12.82
CA LYS A 248 -6.05 14.31 -12.70
C LYS A 248 -5.99 13.81 -11.27
N LEU A 249 -5.54 14.62 -10.32
CA LEU A 249 -5.58 14.28 -8.90
C LEU A 249 -7.02 14.18 -8.39
N ARG A 250 -7.90 15.13 -8.77
CA ARG A 250 -9.33 15.05 -8.43
C ARG A 250 -10.00 13.85 -9.07
N GLU A 251 -9.74 13.56 -10.34
CA GLU A 251 -10.21 12.33 -11.01
C GLU A 251 -9.66 11.05 -10.35
N GLN A 252 -8.47 11.10 -9.74
CA GLN A 252 -7.85 9.95 -9.06
C GLN A 252 -8.43 9.74 -7.65
N TYR A 253 -8.85 10.80 -6.97
CA TYR A 253 -9.33 10.74 -5.57
C TYR A 253 -10.83 11.01 -5.39
N GLN A 254 -11.54 11.51 -6.40
CA GLN A 254 -13.00 11.46 -6.43
C GLN A 254 -13.41 10.01 -6.61
N GLY A 255 -14.26 9.54 -5.70
CA GLY A 255 -14.77 8.18 -5.69
C GLY A 255 -15.17 7.74 -7.09
N ARG A 256 -14.72 6.54 -7.45
CA ARG A 256 -14.82 5.92 -8.77
C ARG A 256 -16.14 6.29 -9.44
N ASP A 257 -16.07 7.12 -10.47
CA ASP A 257 -17.14 7.20 -11.44
C ASP A 257 -17.27 5.81 -12.08
N SER A 258 -18.26 5.04 -11.62
CA SER A 258 -18.46 3.65 -12.03
C SER A 258 -18.56 3.49 -13.55
N THR A 259 -18.91 4.56 -14.27
CA THR A 259 -18.96 4.62 -15.74
C THR A 259 -17.58 4.48 -16.40
N GLN A 260 -16.50 4.93 -15.75
CA GLN A 260 -15.13 4.80 -16.27
C GLN A 260 -14.50 3.42 -16.00
N ALA A 261 -15.07 2.64 -15.07
CA ALA A 261 -14.61 1.28 -14.75
C ALA A 261 -15.18 0.22 -15.71
N VAL A 262 -16.36 0.47 -16.29
CA VAL A 262 -17.08 -0.46 -17.18
C VAL A 262 -16.22 -1.04 -18.32
N PRO A 263 -15.39 -0.27 -19.05
CA PRO A 263 -14.62 -0.81 -20.17
C PRO A 263 -13.55 -1.83 -19.76
N LYS A 264 -13.07 -1.76 -18.51
CA LYS A 264 -11.99 -2.61 -17.98
C LYS A 264 -12.50 -3.88 -17.31
N LEU A 265 -13.81 -3.94 -17.01
CA LEU A 265 -14.43 -5.13 -16.49
C LEU A 265 -14.44 -6.26 -17.54
N PRO A 266 -14.25 -7.52 -17.12
CA PRO A 266 -14.52 -8.67 -17.96
C PRO A 266 -15.93 -8.59 -18.55
N THR A 267 -16.10 -9.09 -19.77
CA THR A 267 -17.32 -8.94 -20.58
C THR A 267 -18.59 -9.31 -19.82
N GLU A 268 -18.52 -10.34 -18.97
CA GLU A 268 -19.61 -10.82 -18.14
C GLU A 268 -20.11 -9.83 -17.08
N PHE A 269 -19.30 -8.82 -16.70
CA PHE A 269 -19.68 -7.80 -15.71
C PHE A 269 -20.03 -6.44 -16.35
N ARG A 270 -19.82 -6.26 -17.65
CA ARG A 270 -20.09 -4.98 -18.33
C ARG A 270 -21.57 -4.63 -18.37
N ASP A 271 -22.42 -5.62 -18.62
CA ASP A 271 -23.89 -5.44 -18.66
C ASP A 271 -24.44 -5.00 -17.29
N VAL A 272 -23.96 -5.62 -16.21
CA VAL A 272 -24.34 -5.24 -14.84
C VAL A 272 -23.91 -3.81 -14.53
N ALA A 273 -22.69 -3.42 -14.92
CA ALA A 273 -22.20 -2.07 -14.67
C ALA A 273 -22.96 -1.00 -15.50
N GLN A 274 -23.39 -1.33 -16.73
CA GLN A 274 -24.25 -0.45 -17.53
C GLN A 274 -25.63 -0.29 -16.89
N LYS A 275 -26.24 -1.38 -16.40
CA LYS A 275 -27.52 -1.34 -15.69
C LYS A 275 -27.43 -0.52 -14.40
N MET A 276 -26.35 -0.67 -13.63
CA MET A 276 -26.09 0.15 -12.45
C MET A 276 -25.95 1.64 -12.79
N ALA A 277 -25.24 1.98 -13.88
CA ALA A 277 -25.09 3.36 -14.32
C ALA A 277 -26.41 3.99 -14.81
N ALA A 278 -27.32 3.18 -15.35
CA ALA A 278 -28.64 3.61 -15.82
C ALA A 278 -29.74 3.57 -14.74
N ALA A 279 -29.44 3.02 -13.55
CA ALA A 279 -30.42 2.90 -12.46
C ALA A 279 -30.87 4.28 -12.00
N THR A 280 -32.19 4.49 -11.94
CA THR A 280 -32.79 5.79 -11.58
C THR A 280 -33.24 5.86 -10.12
N GLY A 281 -33.35 4.70 -9.46
CA GLY A 281 -33.77 4.58 -8.07
C GLY A 281 -32.72 3.90 -7.17
N ASN A 282 -32.61 4.36 -5.93
CA ASN A 282 -31.64 3.82 -4.95
C ASN A 282 -31.82 2.32 -4.69
N THR A 283 -33.05 1.83 -4.63
CA THR A 283 -33.35 0.41 -4.37
C THR A 283 -32.87 -0.48 -5.53
N GLU A 284 -33.13 -0.06 -6.76
CA GLU A 284 -32.69 -0.76 -7.97
C GLU A 284 -31.16 -0.80 -8.04
N TRP A 285 -30.51 0.34 -7.78
CA TRP A 285 -29.06 0.43 -7.75
C TRP A 285 -28.46 -0.50 -6.67
N LEU A 286 -29.01 -0.49 -5.46
CA LEU A 286 -28.54 -1.33 -4.35
C LEU A 286 -28.65 -2.82 -4.66
N GLN A 287 -29.75 -3.26 -5.29
CA GLN A 287 -29.92 -4.64 -5.70
C GLN A 287 -28.87 -5.05 -6.73
N LEU A 288 -28.71 -4.24 -7.78
CA LEU A 288 -27.70 -4.49 -8.83
C LEU A 288 -26.27 -4.49 -8.27
N ALA A 289 -25.95 -3.58 -7.35
CA ALA A 289 -24.65 -3.51 -6.70
C ALA A 289 -24.37 -4.74 -5.82
N SER A 290 -25.37 -5.22 -5.09
CA SER A 290 -25.28 -6.43 -4.27
C SER A 290 -25.02 -7.67 -5.13
N ASP A 291 -25.79 -7.82 -6.21
CA ASP A 291 -25.66 -8.95 -7.14
C ASP A 291 -24.31 -8.92 -7.86
N ALA A 292 -23.85 -7.74 -8.29
CA ALA A 292 -22.52 -7.54 -8.87
C ALA A 292 -21.40 -7.95 -7.91
N THR A 293 -21.48 -7.50 -6.66
CA THR A 293 -20.48 -7.80 -5.62
C THR A 293 -20.41 -9.29 -5.33
N LEU A 294 -21.56 -9.96 -5.26
CA LEU A 294 -21.62 -11.41 -5.07
C LEU A 294 -21.05 -12.18 -6.26
N ALA A 295 -21.36 -11.75 -7.49
CA ALA A 295 -20.83 -12.37 -8.70
C ALA A 295 -19.31 -12.19 -8.83
N ILE A 296 -18.79 -11.00 -8.54
CA ILE A 296 -17.34 -10.73 -8.49
C ILE A 296 -16.67 -11.64 -7.47
N ARG A 297 -17.22 -11.74 -6.26
CA ARG A 297 -16.71 -12.62 -5.22
C ARG A 297 -16.59 -14.06 -5.69
N ARG A 298 -17.68 -14.62 -6.23
CA ARG A 298 -17.70 -16.00 -6.76
C ARG A 298 -16.70 -16.21 -7.88
N ALA A 299 -16.54 -15.23 -8.77
CA ALA A 299 -15.59 -15.30 -9.87
C ALA A 299 -14.12 -15.28 -9.40
N VAL A 300 -13.81 -14.54 -8.32
CA VAL A 300 -12.47 -14.52 -7.72
C VAL A 300 -12.18 -15.80 -6.96
N GLU A 301 -13.13 -16.29 -6.15
CA GLU A 301 -12.99 -17.48 -5.30
C GLU A 301 -12.87 -18.81 -6.06
N SER A 302 -13.18 -18.82 -7.35
CA SER A 302 -13.21 -20.02 -8.20
C SER A 302 -12.13 -20.04 -9.30
N ASN A 303 -11.35 -18.96 -9.45
CA ASN A 303 -10.41 -18.81 -10.56
C ASN A 303 -8.96 -18.68 -10.05
N ALA A 304 -8.02 -19.33 -10.74
CA ALA A 304 -6.58 -19.29 -10.43
C ALA A 304 -5.81 -18.22 -11.26
N ASP A 305 -6.48 -17.50 -12.15
CA ASP A 305 -5.92 -16.35 -12.86
C ASP A 305 -5.91 -15.13 -11.94
N GLY A 306 -4.79 -14.95 -11.24
CA GLY A 306 -4.60 -13.83 -10.34
C GLY A 306 -4.63 -12.46 -11.00
N ALA A 307 -4.29 -12.35 -12.30
CA ALA A 307 -4.30 -11.07 -13.00
C ALA A 307 -5.73 -10.65 -13.31
N ARG A 308 -6.55 -11.60 -13.79
CA ARG A 308 -8.00 -11.40 -13.95
C ARG A 308 -8.67 -11.08 -12.61
N ASN A 309 -8.34 -11.83 -11.57
CA ASN A 309 -8.90 -11.61 -10.23
C ASN A 309 -8.52 -10.23 -9.66
N LEU A 310 -7.29 -9.77 -9.91
CA LEU A 310 -6.88 -8.41 -9.56
C LEU A 310 -7.73 -7.38 -10.30
N THR A 311 -7.95 -7.54 -11.61
CA THR A 311 -8.81 -6.63 -12.40
C THR A 311 -10.27 -6.62 -11.94
N LEU A 312 -10.76 -7.68 -11.32
CA LEU A 312 -12.12 -7.73 -10.77
C LEU A 312 -12.26 -7.02 -9.42
N LEU A 313 -11.18 -6.97 -8.63
CA LEU A 313 -11.18 -6.36 -7.30
C LEU A 313 -10.68 -4.90 -7.31
N ASP A 314 -9.88 -4.53 -8.29
CA ASP A 314 -9.38 -3.16 -8.53
C ASP A 314 -10.46 -2.29 -9.17
#